data_AF-A0A2N7AR05-F1
#
_entry.id   AF-A0A2N7AR05-F1
#
_cell.length_a   1.000
_cell.length_b   1.000
_cell.length_c   1.000
_cell.angle_alpha   90.00
_cell.angle_beta   90.00
_cell.angle_gamma   90.00
#
_symmetry.space_group_name_H-M   'P 1'
#
loop_
_entity.id
_entity.type
_entity.pdbx_description
1 polymer ?
#
loop_
_entity_poly.entity_id
_entity_poly.type
_entity_poly.pdbx_seq_one_letter_code
_entity_poly.pdbx_strand_id
1 'polypeptide(L)'
;MVMNKLQVKHSLLIATVLFTSSGLFAIENNFSNVRANNVNDVQVSNPNNTDQEGTWGTAKWKYDTNTQILTINGGNSGLSKDAPWQSAGIAENIKEIDVTGKLSLIGDMTSLFSTNSSADVLENLTIINGIDKIDTSHVTSMKSMFEGTKISSLDLSNWDTSNVEDMSYMFEPASELTKLDVGGSFGKNTKKVENMSFMFCNDNNLTKIDHLDELNTSAVTDIRGMFLRDSNLTKLDVGGLFGKNTTKVENMSFMFCNDNSLTKIDHLDELNTSAVTKMINMFSGDGSLQSFNQERV
;
A
#
# COMPACT_ATOMS: atom_id res chain seq x y z
N MET A 1 52.09 -14.31 57.26
CA MET A 1 53.16 -13.29 57.34
C MET A 1 54.19 -13.74 56.31
N VAL A 2 54.34 -13.15 55.12
CA VAL A 2 54.55 -11.74 54.76
C VAL A 2 54.00 -11.52 53.34
N MET A 3 53.33 -10.38 53.14
CA MET A 3 52.97 -9.82 51.83
C MET A 3 54.22 -9.34 51.09
N ASN A 4 54.23 -9.41 49.75
CA ASN A 4 54.77 -8.29 48.98
C ASN A 4 54.08 -8.11 47.63
N LYS A 5 53.66 -6.87 47.41
CA LYS A 5 53.06 -6.31 46.19
C LYS A 5 54.15 -5.93 45.18
N LEU A 6 53.78 -5.86 43.89
CA LEU A 6 53.96 -4.74 42.93
C LEU A 6 53.80 -5.32 41.50
N GLN A 7 52.74 -5.01 40.73
CA GLN A 7 52.49 -3.83 39.87
C GLN A 7 53.32 -3.79 38.56
N VAL A 8 52.72 -3.15 37.54
CA VAL A 8 53.28 -2.68 36.24
C VAL A 8 53.11 -3.71 35.08
N LYS A 9 52.53 -3.45 33.90
CA LYS A 9 52.19 -2.22 33.14
C LYS A 9 51.09 -2.50 32.10
N HIS A 10 50.20 -1.54 31.86
CA HIS A 10 49.37 -1.45 30.65
C HIS A 10 50.25 -1.19 29.41
N SER A 11 49.91 -1.79 28.27
CA SER A 11 50.32 -1.28 26.96
C SER A 11 49.14 -1.28 26.00
N LEU A 12 48.70 -0.05 25.76
CA LEU A 12 47.77 0.39 24.73
C LEU A 12 48.49 0.26 23.38
N LEU A 13 48.01 -0.59 22.46
CA LEU A 13 48.50 -0.58 21.08
C LEU A 13 47.46 0.12 20.20
N ILE A 14 47.77 1.37 19.89
CA ILE A 14 47.07 2.22 18.93
C ILE A 14 47.26 1.60 17.54
N ALA A 15 46.19 1.08 16.94
CA ALA A 15 46.19 0.68 15.54
C ALA A 15 46.00 1.93 14.67
N THR A 16 47.10 2.51 14.22
CA THR A 16 47.10 3.52 13.16
C THR A 16 46.68 2.85 11.86
N VAL A 17 45.47 3.14 11.39
CA VAL A 17 44.98 2.74 10.07
C VAL A 17 45.64 3.65 9.03
N LEU A 18 46.61 3.12 8.29
CA LEU A 18 47.10 3.73 7.06
C LEU A 18 46.38 3.06 5.88
N PHE A 19 45.50 3.81 5.23
CA PHE A 19 44.98 3.45 3.93
C PHE A 19 46.05 3.72 2.87
N THR A 20 46.51 2.68 2.19
CA THR A 20 47.07 2.82 0.84
C THR A 20 46.49 1.72 -0.06
N SER A 21 46.22 2.13 -1.31
CA SER A 21 45.57 1.46 -2.42
C SER A 21 45.52 -0.08 -2.39
N SER A 22 44.30 -0.62 -2.40
CA SER A 22 43.98 -2.05 -2.51
C SER A 22 44.53 -2.68 -3.80
N GLY A 23 45.68 -3.33 -3.67
CA GLY A 23 46.10 -4.47 -4.48
C GLY A 23 45.85 -5.76 -3.69
N LEU A 24 45.09 -6.66 -4.30
CA LEU A 24 44.76 -8.01 -3.85
C LEU A 24 46.05 -8.85 -3.67
N PHE A 25 46.30 -9.50 -2.53
CA PHE A 25 46.96 -10.83 -2.45
C PHE A 25 46.83 -11.45 -1.05
N ALA A 26 46.68 -12.77 -1.08
CA ALA A 26 46.29 -13.69 -0.01
C ALA A 26 47.37 -13.94 1.06
N ILE A 27 46.92 -14.35 2.25
CA ILE A 27 47.72 -15.19 3.16
C ILE A 27 46.93 -16.47 3.39
N GLU A 28 47.43 -17.55 2.79
CA GLU A 28 47.07 -18.93 3.12
C GLU A 28 47.44 -19.23 4.58
N ASN A 29 46.51 -19.80 5.34
CA ASN A 29 46.85 -20.52 6.56
C ASN A 29 46.39 -21.97 6.43
N ASN A 30 47.37 -22.84 6.65
CA ASN A 30 47.40 -24.26 6.40
C ASN A 30 46.76 -25.01 7.59
N PHE A 31 45.57 -25.59 7.41
CA PHE A 31 45.03 -26.62 8.30
C PHE A 31 44.73 -27.88 7.50
N SER A 32 45.68 -28.82 7.55
CA SER A 32 45.51 -30.18 7.03
C SER A 32 44.74 -31.04 8.04
N ASN A 33 43.84 -31.88 7.53
CA ASN A 33 43.18 -33.02 8.19
C ASN A 33 42.09 -32.76 9.26
N VAL A 34 40.88 -32.46 8.81
CA VAL A 34 39.66 -33.02 9.42
C VAL A 34 38.84 -33.71 8.32
N ARG A 35 38.62 -35.02 8.50
CA ARG A 35 37.80 -35.85 7.61
C ARG A 35 36.38 -35.29 7.53
N ALA A 36 35.86 -35.17 6.31
CA ALA A 36 34.47 -34.86 6.02
C ALA A 36 33.55 -35.93 6.63
N ASN A 37 32.78 -35.54 7.64
CA ASN A 37 31.59 -36.25 8.09
C ASN A 37 30.42 -35.26 8.02
N ASN A 38 29.43 -35.58 7.19
CA ASN A 38 28.11 -34.96 7.02
C ASN A 38 27.80 -33.74 7.91
N VAL A 39 27.90 -32.55 7.33
CA VAL A 39 27.14 -31.39 7.82
C VAL A 39 25.76 -31.47 7.18
N ASN A 40 24.84 -32.16 7.87
CA ASN A 40 23.44 -31.78 7.73
C ASN A 40 23.31 -30.35 8.25
N ASP A 41 22.65 -29.49 7.47
CA ASP A 41 22.11 -28.18 7.81
C ASP A 41 22.29 -27.77 9.28
N VAL A 42 23.38 -27.06 9.57
CA VAL A 42 23.33 -26.06 10.63
C VAL A 42 23.00 -24.77 9.92
N GLN A 43 21.69 -24.57 9.72
CA GLN A 43 21.13 -23.24 9.51
C GLN A 43 21.68 -22.37 10.65
N VAL A 44 22.57 -21.44 10.32
CA VAL A 44 22.94 -20.38 11.25
C VAL A 44 21.68 -19.51 11.34
N SER A 45 20.79 -19.87 12.27
CA SER A 45 19.62 -19.08 12.59
C SER A 45 20.10 -17.69 12.95
N ASN A 46 19.72 -16.71 12.14
CA ASN A 46 19.86 -15.30 12.50
C ASN A 46 19.19 -15.13 13.88
N PRO A 47 19.91 -14.75 14.94
CA PRO A 47 19.37 -14.71 16.30
C PRO A 47 18.27 -13.66 16.52
N ASN A 48 17.88 -12.93 15.48
CA ASN A 48 16.78 -11.95 15.48
C ASN A 48 15.47 -12.48 14.86
N ASN A 49 15.40 -13.78 14.52
CA ASN A 49 14.26 -14.39 13.82
C ASN A 49 13.23 -15.01 14.78
N THR A 50 12.83 -14.28 15.82
CA THR A 50 11.83 -14.74 16.80
C THR A 50 10.46 -14.21 16.45
N ASP A 51 9.42 -15.03 16.61
CA ASP A 51 8.02 -14.59 16.56
C ASP A 51 7.83 -13.33 17.42
N GLN A 52 7.03 -12.40 16.91
CA GLN A 52 6.68 -11.17 17.62
C GLN A 52 5.19 -11.15 17.90
N GLU A 53 4.78 -10.52 19.00
CA GLU A 53 3.37 -10.35 19.33
C GLU A 53 3.14 -9.04 20.07
N GLY A 54 1.90 -8.58 20.06
CA GLY A 54 1.54 -7.34 20.73
C GLY A 54 0.09 -6.96 20.53
N THR A 55 -0.18 -5.67 20.68
CA THR A 55 -1.50 -5.09 20.46
C THR A 55 -1.41 -3.86 19.57
N TRP A 56 -2.39 -3.71 18.68
CA TRP A 56 -2.67 -2.49 17.94
C TRP A 56 -4.00 -1.94 18.43
N GLY A 57 -3.95 -0.92 19.29
CA GLY A 57 -5.09 -0.57 20.14
C GLY A 57 -5.44 -1.72 21.08
N THR A 58 -6.62 -2.31 20.91
CA THR A 58 -7.06 -3.51 21.63
C THR A 58 -6.91 -4.79 20.82
N ALA A 59 -6.59 -4.69 19.52
CA ALA A 59 -6.46 -5.83 18.65
C ALA A 59 -5.14 -6.55 18.90
N LYS A 60 -5.19 -7.81 19.33
CA LYS A 60 -4.00 -8.63 19.51
C LYS A 60 -3.47 -9.09 18.15
N TRP A 61 -2.15 -9.07 18.00
CA TRP A 61 -1.48 -9.56 16.80
C TRP A 61 -0.31 -10.46 17.16
N LYS A 62 -0.01 -11.41 16.26
CA LYS A 62 1.17 -12.26 16.30
C LYS A 62 1.76 -12.38 14.90
N TYR A 63 3.06 -12.16 14.79
CA TYR A 63 3.85 -12.41 13.59
C TYR A 63 4.62 -13.71 13.75
N ASP A 64 4.37 -14.67 12.87
CA ASP A 64 5.10 -15.93 12.80
C ASP A 64 6.19 -15.81 11.74
N THR A 65 7.43 -15.91 12.20
CA THR A 65 8.60 -15.62 11.38
C THR A 65 8.90 -16.72 10.35
N ASN A 66 8.46 -17.96 10.61
CA ASN A 66 8.68 -19.08 9.69
C ASN A 66 7.69 -19.05 8.52
N THR A 67 6.44 -18.70 8.81
CA THR A 67 5.36 -18.63 7.82
C THR A 67 5.26 -17.25 7.18
N GLN A 68 5.85 -16.22 7.79
CA GLN A 68 5.76 -14.82 7.36
C GLN A 68 4.33 -14.26 7.38
N ILE A 69 3.49 -14.83 8.25
CA ILE A 69 2.09 -14.46 8.43
C ILE A 69 1.96 -13.58 9.67
N LEU A 70 1.29 -12.44 9.49
CA LEU A 70 0.82 -11.62 10.60
C LEU A 70 -0.65 -11.90 10.88
N THR A 71 -0.94 -12.57 11.98
CA THR A 71 -2.31 -12.83 12.43
C THR A 71 -2.82 -11.69 13.33
N ILE A 72 -4.05 -11.22 13.09
CA ILE A 72 -4.76 -10.26 13.94
C ILE A 72 -6.05 -10.90 14.45
N ASN A 73 -6.25 -10.97 15.77
CA ASN A 73 -7.37 -11.68 16.39
C ASN A 73 -8.68 -10.88 16.50
N GLY A 74 -8.73 -9.68 15.92
CA GLY A 74 -9.84 -8.74 16.04
C GLY A 74 -9.75 -7.85 17.29
N GLY A 75 -10.70 -6.93 17.43
CA GLY A 75 -10.67 -5.82 18.39
C GLY A 75 -10.70 -4.47 17.68
N ASN A 76 -10.55 -3.38 18.43
CA ASN A 76 -10.40 -2.04 17.89
C ASN A 76 -8.92 -1.74 17.65
N SER A 77 -8.60 -1.20 16.48
CA SER A 77 -7.26 -0.77 16.11
C SER A 77 -6.79 0.48 16.89
N GLY A 78 -5.49 0.77 16.83
CA GLY A 78 -4.96 2.13 17.01
C GLY A 78 -5.04 2.91 15.70
N LEU A 79 -4.27 4.01 15.57
CA LEU A 79 -4.13 4.72 14.29
C LEU A 79 -3.21 3.94 13.33
N SER A 80 -3.19 4.31 12.05
CA SER A 80 -2.30 3.69 11.05
C SER A 80 -0.84 3.63 11.50
N LYS A 81 -0.29 4.76 11.97
CA LYS A 81 1.11 4.87 12.43
C LYS A 81 1.47 3.93 13.58
N ASP A 82 0.48 3.42 14.31
CA ASP A 82 0.66 2.53 15.46
C ASP A 82 0.47 1.05 15.06
N ALA A 83 0.21 0.77 13.78
CA ALA A 83 0.10 -0.59 13.26
C ALA A 83 1.43 -1.34 13.44
N PRO A 84 1.38 -2.67 13.64
CA PRO A 84 2.60 -3.43 13.96
C PRO A 84 3.63 -3.41 12.85
N TRP A 85 3.21 -3.32 11.59
CA TRP A 85 4.12 -3.18 10.44
C TRP A 85 4.56 -1.74 10.16
N GLN A 86 4.21 -0.75 10.99
CA GLN A 86 4.73 0.62 10.85
C GLN A 86 5.85 0.91 11.87
N SER A 87 6.14 -0.02 12.78
CA SER A 87 7.07 0.23 13.89
C SER A 87 7.87 -0.98 14.38
N ALA A 88 7.52 -2.21 14.00
CA ALA A 88 8.16 -3.41 14.54
C ALA A 88 9.31 -3.95 13.67
N GLY A 89 9.67 -3.30 12.54
CA GLY A 89 10.72 -3.78 11.64
C GLY A 89 10.41 -5.14 10.99
N ILE A 90 9.13 -5.54 10.98
CA ILE A 90 8.65 -6.80 10.40
C ILE A 90 8.07 -6.63 8.99
N ALA A 91 7.78 -5.39 8.58
CA ALA A 91 6.95 -5.10 7.39
C ALA A 91 7.48 -5.72 6.10
N GLU A 92 8.79 -5.58 5.87
CA GLU A 92 9.46 -6.13 4.69
C GLU A 92 9.33 -7.66 4.63
N ASN A 93 9.08 -8.33 5.75
CA ASN A 93 9.02 -9.78 5.82
C ASN A 93 7.59 -10.33 5.78
N ILE A 94 6.56 -9.50 5.96
CA ILE A 94 5.16 -9.94 5.95
C ILE A 94 4.73 -10.28 4.53
N LYS A 95 4.30 -11.52 4.33
CA LYS A 95 3.72 -11.99 3.05
C LYS A 95 2.20 -11.98 3.04
N GLU A 96 1.61 -12.15 4.22
CA GLU A 96 0.19 -12.31 4.42
C GLU A 96 -0.23 -11.69 5.75
N ILE A 97 -1.36 -10.99 5.74
CA ILE A 97 -2.08 -10.59 6.95
C ILE A 97 -3.32 -11.46 7.07
N ASP A 98 -3.49 -12.14 8.20
CA ASP A 98 -4.65 -12.99 8.49
C ASP A 98 -5.51 -12.38 9.61
N VAL A 99 -6.65 -11.81 9.22
CA VAL A 99 -7.65 -11.26 10.14
C VAL A 99 -8.61 -12.37 10.56
N THR A 100 -8.41 -12.89 11.77
CA THR A 100 -9.14 -14.06 12.26
C THR A 100 -10.44 -13.69 12.98
N GLY A 101 -10.49 -12.53 13.65
CA GLY A 101 -11.68 -11.99 14.33
C GLY A 101 -12.12 -10.64 13.77
N LYS A 102 -13.27 -10.12 14.23
CA LYS A 102 -13.78 -8.80 13.80
C LYS A 102 -12.80 -7.70 14.21
N LEU A 103 -12.24 -6.99 13.24
CA LEU A 103 -11.27 -5.90 13.43
C LEU A 103 -11.92 -4.57 13.07
N SER A 104 -12.15 -3.68 14.04
CA SER A 104 -12.65 -2.33 13.78
C SER A 104 -11.49 -1.35 13.62
N LEU A 105 -11.37 -0.74 12.44
CA LEU A 105 -10.38 0.31 12.18
C LEU A 105 -10.90 1.66 12.69
N ILE A 106 -10.11 2.31 13.55
CA ILE A 106 -10.49 3.55 14.24
C ILE A 106 -9.61 4.73 13.81
N GLY A 107 -10.22 5.75 13.20
CA GLY A 107 -9.57 7.02 12.90
C GLY A 107 -8.84 7.06 11.56
N ASP A 108 -7.67 7.71 11.54
CA ASP A 108 -6.88 7.92 10.33
C ASP A 108 -6.13 6.65 9.92
N MET A 109 -6.46 6.13 8.74
CA MET A 109 -5.87 4.94 8.15
C MET A 109 -4.99 5.23 6.93
N THR A 110 -4.44 6.44 6.87
CA THR A 110 -3.53 6.87 5.82
C THR A 110 -2.34 5.90 5.70
N SER A 111 -2.07 5.44 4.48
CA SER A 111 -0.95 4.54 4.15
C SER A 111 -0.93 3.19 4.90
N LEU A 112 -2.06 2.75 5.46
CA LEU A 112 -2.11 1.56 6.33
C LEU A 112 -1.52 0.32 5.66
N PHE A 113 -1.85 0.03 4.40
CA PHE A 113 -1.36 -1.14 3.65
C PHE A 113 -0.43 -0.72 2.49
N SER A 114 0.27 0.41 2.63
CA SER A 114 1.13 0.99 1.59
C SER A 114 2.54 0.39 1.57
N THR A 115 3.18 0.41 0.39
CA THR A 115 4.60 0.12 0.21
C THR A 115 5.46 1.37 -0.03
N ASN A 116 4.88 2.57 -0.02
CA ASN A 116 5.59 3.83 -0.27
C ASN A 116 5.83 4.65 1.03
N SER A 117 5.58 4.06 2.20
CA SER A 117 5.90 4.68 3.50
C SER A 117 7.41 4.76 3.72
N SER A 118 7.90 5.85 4.33
CA SER A 118 9.32 6.07 4.60
C SER A 118 9.88 5.27 5.77
N ALA A 119 9.02 4.54 6.50
CA ALA A 119 9.38 3.59 7.54
C ALA A 119 8.58 2.30 7.27
N ASP A 120 9.29 1.16 7.23
CA ASP A 120 8.73 -0.19 7.20
C ASP A 120 7.65 -0.44 6.12
N VAL A 121 8.10 -0.85 4.94
CA VAL A 121 7.27 -1.05 3.75
C VAL A 121 6.73 -2.48 3.63
N LEU A 122 5.46 -2.63 3.30
CA LEU A 122 4.81 -3.93 3.04
C LEU A 122 5.14 -4.50 1.65
N GLU A 123 6.42 -4.48 1.26
CA GLU A 123 6.89 -4.84 -0.09
C GLU A 123 6.56 -6.28 -0.51
N ASN A 124 6.37 -7.17 0.47
CA ASN A 124 6.09 -8.59 0.22
C ASN A 124 4.63 -8.99 0.51
N LEU A 125 3.76 -8.05 0.94
CA LEU A 125 2.37 -8.36 1.27
C LEU A 125 1.55 -8.62 0.00
N THR A 126 1.10 -9.86 -0.18
CA THR A 126 0.36 -10.28 -1.38
C THR A 126 -1.11 -10.57 -1.12
N ILE A 127 -1.51 -10.74 0.13
CA ILE A 127 -2.89 -11.09 0.51
C ILE A 127 -3.25 -10.63 1.92
N ILE A 128 -4.50 -10.17 2.08
CA ILE A 128 -5.15 -9.95 3.37
C ILE A 128 -6.31 -10.94 3.48
N ASN A 129 -6.10 -12.01 4.24
CA ASN A 129 -7.14 -12.98 4.55
C ASN A 129 -8.09 -12.40 5.61
N GLY A 130 -9.40 -12.59 5.42
CA GLY A 130 -10.42 -12.03 6.31
C GLY A 130 -10.66 -10.53 6.13
N ILE A 131 -10.42 -9.98 4.92
CA ILE A 131 -10.69 -8.57 4.59
C ILE A 131 -12.15 -8.16 4.82
N ASP A 132 -13.08 -9.12 4.72
CA ASP A 132 -14.51 -8.98 5.02
C ASP A 132 -14.83 -8.83 6.52
N LYS A 133 -13.87 -9.16 7.40
CA LYS A 133 -13.99 -8.99 8.85
C LYS A 133 -13.49 -7.64 9.34
N ILE A 134 -12.97 -6.81 8.43
CA ILE A 134 -12.49 -5.46 8.73
C ILE A 134 -13.69 -4.51 8.68
N ASP A 135 -14.00 -3.91 9.82
CA ASP A 135 -15.04 -2.91 10.00
C ASP A 135 -14.42 -1.51 9.89
N THR A 136 -14.72 -0.81 8.79
CA THR A 136 -14.17 0.52 8.50
C THR A 136 -15.11 1.67 8.87
N SER A 137 -16.24 1.41 9.57
CA SER A 137 -17.27 2.42 9.82
C SER A 137 -16.77 3.60 10.68
N HIS A 138 -15.58 3.51 11.26
CA HIS A 138 -14.96 4.55 12.09
C HIS A 138 -13.69 5.15 11.45
N VAL A 139 -13.42 4.84 10.18
CA VAL A 139 -12.28 5.39 9.44
C VAL A 139 -12.61 6.78 8.92
N THR A 140 -11.68 7.72 9.07
CA THR A 140 -11.84 9.12 8.63
C THR A 140 -11.01 9.46 7.39
N SER A 141 -9.90 8.75 7.16
CA SER A 141 -9.05 8.89 5.98
C SER A 141 -8.60 7.51 5.49
N MET A 142 -8.68 7.30 4.18
CA MET A 142 -8.12 6.15 3.46
C MET A 142 -7.06 6.59 2.45
N LYS A 143 -6.52 7.80 2.61
CA LYS A 143 -5.46 8.34 1.76
C LYS A 143 -4.30 7.34 1.64
N SER A 144 -3.86 7.08 0.42
CA SER A 144 -2.73 6.17 0.16
C SER A 144 -2.85 4.77 0.79
N MET A 145 -4.04 4.32 1.21
CA MET A 145 -4.16 3.13 2.04
C MET A 145 -3.56 1.88 1.39
N PHE A 146 -3.71 1.72 0.08
CA PHE A 146 -3.13 0.64 -0.72
C PHE A 146 -2.09 1.15 -1.72
N GLU A 147 -1.47 2.30 -1.44
CA GLU A 147 -0.47 2.90 -2.32
C GLU A 147 0.73 1.95 -2.48
N GLY A 148 1.06 1.53 -3.71
CA GLY A 148 2.16 0.61 -3.99
C GLY A 148 1.85 -0.88 -3.79
N THR A 149 0.62 -1.24 -3.40
CA THR A 149 0.29 -2.60 -2.96
C THR A 149 0.67 -3.70 -3.96
N LYS A 150 1.09 -4.86 -3.42
CA LYS A 150 1.36 -6.10 -4.18
C LYS A 150 0.19 -7.09 -4.14
N ILE A 151 -0.96 -6.68 -3.59
CA ILE A 151 -2.18 -7.49 -3.57
C ILE A 151 -2.82 -7.48 -4.96
N SER A 152 -3.12 -8.66 -5.49
CA SER A 152 -3.63 -8.82 -6.87
C SER A 152 -5.15 -8.69 -7.02
N SER A 153 -5.89 -8.85 -5.92
CA SER A 153 -7.36 -8.78 -5.90
C SER A 153 -7.83 -8.17 -4.59
N LEU A 154 -8.65 -7.12 -4.67
CA LEU A 154 -9.29 -6.48 -3.52
C LEU A 154 -10.80 -6.43 -3.74
N ASP A 155 -11.55 -7.09 -2.86
CA ASP A 155 -13.01 -6.93 -2.74
C ASP A 155 -13.28 -6.08 -1.51
N LEU A 156 -13.63 -4.82 -1.72
CA LEU A 156 -13.90 -3.85 -0.66
C LEU A 156 -15.40 -3.65 -0.45
N SER A 157 -16.27 -4.43 -1.10
CA SER A 157 -17.71 -4.18 -1.15
C SER A 157 -18.41 -4.09 0.21
N ASN A 158 -17.82 -4.68 1.26
CA ASN A 158 -18.34 -4.65 2.63
C ASN A 158 -17.83 -3.48 3.48
N TRP A 159 -16.85 -2.71 2.98
CA TRP A 159 -16.26 -1.61 3.74
C TRP A 159 -17.23 -0.44 3.82
N ASP A 160 -17.41 0.11 5.01
CA ASP A 160 -18.21 1.31 5.22
C ASP A 160 -17.33 2.56 5.13
N THR A 161 -17.60 3.40 4.13
CA THR A 161 -16.86 4.64 3.86
C THR A 161 -17.62 5.89 4.35
N SER A 162 -18.69 5.72 5.14
CA SER A 162 -19.63 6.79 5.53
C SER A 162 -19.03 7.94 6.34
N ASN A 163 -17.82 7.75 6.87
CA ASN A 163 -17.06 8.75 7.63
C ASN A 163 -15.74 9.17 6.96
N VAL A 164 -15.42 8.62 5.79
CA VAL A 164 -14.17 8.92 5.08
C VAL A 164 -14.31 10.25 4.34
N GLU A 165 -13.30 11.11 4.50
CA GLU A 165 -13.21 12.44 3.88
C GLU A 165 -12.13 12.49 2.77
N ASP A 166 -11.08 11.67 2.87
CA ASP A 166 -9.96 11.63 1.91
C ASP A 166 -9.67 10.19 1.43
N MET A 167 -9.72 10.00 0.11
CA MET A 167 -9.35 8.77 -0.61
C MET A 167 -8.27 9.03 -1.67
N SER A 168 -7.57 10.18 -1.59
CA SER A 168 -6.51 10.50 -2.54
C SER A 168 -5.40 9.45 -2.52
N TYR A 169 -4.87 9.13 -3.70
CA TYR A 169 -3.81 8.14 -3.89
C TYR A 169 -4.12 6.73 -3.36
N MET A 170 -5.38 6.40 -3.04
CA MET A 170 -5.71 5.17 -2.31
C MET A 170 -5.13 3.90 -2.96
N PHE A 171 -5.09 3.84 -4.30
CA PHE A 171 -4.50 2.73 -5.05
C PHE A 171 -3.32 3.16 -5.93
N GLU A 172 -2.64 4.28 -5.68
CA GLU A 172 -1.56 4.76 -6.56
C GLU A 172 -0.20 4.12 -6.24
N PRO A 173 0.65 3.83 -7.22
CA PRO A 173 0.36 2.73 -8.15
C PRO A 173 0.09 1.39 -7.42
N ALA A 174 -1.02 0.72 -7.71
CA ALA A 174 -1.30 -0.64 -7.28
C ALA A 174 -0.81 -1.63 -8.35
N SER A 175 0.52 -1.74 -8.46
CA SER A 175 1.17 -2.36 -9.62
C SER A 175 0.79 -3.83 -9.85
N GLU A 176 0.36 -4.58 -8.83
CA GLU A 176 -0.04 -6.00 -9.00
C GLU A 176 -1.57 -6.17 -9.05
N LEU A 177 -2.34 -5.11 -8.80
CA LEU A 177 -3.79 -5.18 -8.68
C LEU A 177 -4.42 -5.41 -10.06
N THR A 178 -5.11 -6.54 -10.21
CA THR A 178 -5.79 -6.93 -11.46
C THR A 178 -7.32 -6.93 -11.33
N LYS A 179 -7.82 -7.00 -10.09
CA LYS A 179 -9.25 -7.01 -9.76
C LYS A 179 -9.51 -6.12 -8.57
N LEU A 180 -10.45 -5.19 -8.73
CA LEU A 180 -10.87 -4.29 -7.68
C LEU A 180 -12.40 -4.15 -7.72
N ASP A 181 -13.06 -4.46 -6.61
CA ASP A 181 -14.49 -4.21 -6.41
C ASP A 181 -14.68 -3.09 -5.37
N VAL A 182 -15.28 -1.98 -5.80
CA VAL A 182 -15.60 -0.80 -4.97
C VAL A 182 -17.10 -0.61 -4.76
N GLY A 183 -17.90 -1.66 -4.96
CA GLY A 183 -19.35 -1.62 -4.83
C GLY A 183 -19.85 -1.69 -3.39
N GLY A 184 -21.12 -2.08 -3.24
CA GLY A 184 -21.72 -2.39 -1.95
C GLY A 184 -21.73 -1.20 -0.99
N SER A 185 -21.38 -1.43 0.27
CA SER A 185 -21.26 -0.37 1.28
C SER A 185 -20.14 0.61 0.93
N PHE A 186 -19.08 0.18 0.24
CA PHE A 186 -17.94 1.03 -0.06
C PHE A 186 -18.37 2.16 -0.98
N GLY A 187 -18.93 1.83 -2.16
CA GLY A 187 -19.32 2.84 -3.13
C GLY A 187 -20.52 3.68 -2.68
N LYS A 188 -21.54 3.02 -2.10
CA LYS A 188 -22.78 3.70 -1.69
C LYS A 188 -22.56 4.74 -0.58
N ASN A 189 -21.49 4.62 0.21
CA ASN A 189 -21.25 5.48 1.37
C ASN A 189 -20.18 6.56 1.19
N THR A 190 -19.61 6.77 -0.01
CA THR A 190 -18.57 7.79 -0.24
C THR A 190 -19.08 9.25 -0.24
N LYS A 191 -20.32 9.51 0.16
CA LYS A 191 -20.97 10.83 0.11
C LYS A 191 -20.29 11.95 0.92
N LYS A 192 -19.33 11.62 1.79
CA LYS A 192 -18.53 12.58 2.55
C LYS A 192 -17.12 12.79 1.98
N VAL A 193 -16.70 11.98 1.02
CA VAL A 193 -15.35 12.06 0.45
C VAL A 193 -15.25 13.36 -0.34
N GLU A 194 -14.28 14.19 0.02
CA GLU A 194 -14.02 15.48 -0.64
C GLU A 194 -12.86 15.38 -1.64
N ASN A 195 -11.95 14.41 -1.48
CA ASN A 195 -10.76 14.25 -2.30
C ASN A 195 -10.62 12.80 -2.80
N MET A 196 -10.64 12.62 -4.13
CA MET A 196 -10.36 11.36 -4.83
C MET A 196 -9.22 11.52 -5.85
N SER A 197 -8.39 12.55 -5.70
CA SER A 197 -7.28 12.81 -6.63
C SER A 197 -6.30 11.63 -6.67
N PHE A 198 -5.88 11.27 -7.88
CA PHE A 198 -4.95 10.16 -8.16
C PHE A 198 -5.35 8.79 -7.60
N MET A 199 -6.63 8.57 -7.30
CA MET A 199 -7.08 7.34 -6.65
C MET A 199 -6.74 6.06 -7.43
N PHE A 200 -6.80 6.09 -8.76
CA PHE A 200 -6.52 4.98 -9.69
C PHE A 200 -5.38 5.33 -10.67
N CYS A 201 -4.38 6.07 -10.19
CA CYS A 201 -3.28 6.58 -11.01
C CYS A 201 -2.15 5.55 -11.12
N ASN A 202 -1.52 5.45 -12.30
CA ASN A 202 -0.39 4.55 -12.57
C ASN A 202 -0.70 3.05 -12.31
N ASP A 203 -1.98 2.63 -12.37
CA ASP A 203 -2.43 1.26 -12.13
C ASP A 203 -2.20 0.34 -13.34
N ASN A 204 -0.93 0.07 -13.63
CA ASN A 204 -0.52 -0.58 -14.88
C ASN A 204 -1.01 -2.01 -15.08
N ASN A 205 -1.70 -2.66 -14.13
CA ASN A 205 -2.22 -4.01 -14.29
C ASN A 205 -3.74 -4.11 -14.09
N LEU A 206 -4.40 -3.00 -13.73
CA LEU A 206 -5.83 -2.97 -13.50
C LEU A 206 -6.53 -2.88 -14.86
N THR A 207 -7.35 -3.88 -15.18
CA THR A 207 -8.07 -3.93 -16.47
C THR A 207 -9.55 -3.56 -16.34
N LYS A 208 -10.07 -3.58 -15.11
CA LYS A 208 -11.46 -3.31 -14.76
C LYS A 208 -11.57 -2.92 -13.29
N ILE A 209 -12.44 -1.95 -13.02
CA ILE A 209 -12.93 -1.63 -11.68
C ILE A 209 -14.41 -2.03 -11.62
N ASP A 210 -14.75 -2.98 -10.76
CA ASP A 210 -16.12 -3.45 -10.57
C ASP A 210 -16.92 -2.46 -9.70
N HIS A 211 -18.15 -2.19 -10.12
CA HIS A 211 -19.12 -1.31 -9.43
C HIS A 211 -18.64 0.14 -9.22
N LEU A 212 -17.76 0.63 -10.10
CA LEU A 212 -17.29 2.03 -10.07
C LEU A 212 -18.45 3.04 -10.16
N ASP A 213 -19.54 2.67 -10.81
CA ASP A 213 -20.76 3.46 -10.95
C ASP A 213 -21.54 3.67 -9.64
N GLU A 214 -21.24 2.90 -8.59
CA GLU A 214 -21.85 3.07 -7.27
C GLU A 214 -21.21 4.17 -6.42
N LEU A 215 -20.03 4.68 -6.80
CA LEU A 215 -19.34 5.73 -6.05
C LEU A 215 -20.17 7.02 -6.03
N ASN A 216 -20.41 7.56 -4.84
CA ASN A 216 -21.05 8.85 -4.67
C ASN A 216 -20.00 9.99 -4.63
N THR A 217 -19.95 10.79 -5.68
CA THR A 217 -19.02 11.93 -5.82
C THR A 217 -19.61 13.30 -5.45
N SER A 218 -20.79 13.35 -4.82
CA SER A 218 -21.54 14.60 -4.54
C SER A 218 -20.84 15.60 -3.62
N ALA A 219 -19.88 15.15 -2.81
CA ALA A 219 -19.04 16.00 -1.97
C ALA A 219 -17.65 16.28 -2.57
N VAL A 220 -17.26 15.55 -3.63
CA VAL A 220 -15.89 15.59 -4.15
C VAL A 220 -15.60 16.92 -4.83
N THR A 221 -14.45 17.49 -4.49
CA THR A 221 -13.94 18.76 -5.05
C THR A 221 -12.71 18.56 -5.94
N ASP A 222 -11.91 17.52 -5.69
CA ASP A 222 -10.70 17.21 -6.46
C ASP A 222 -10.69 15.74 -6.95
N ILE A 223 -10.70 15.57 -8.27
CA ILE A 223 -10.52 14.29 -8.99
C ILE A 223 -9.31 14.35 -9.95
N ARG A 224 -8.36 15.26 -9.69
CA ARG A 224 -7.16 15.43 -10.50
C ARG A 224 -6.43 14.09 -10.66
N GLY A 225 -6.10 13.78 -11.91
CA GLY A 225 -5.29 12.61 -12.25
C GLY A 225 -5.88 11.28 -11.80
N MET A 226 -7.20 11.19 -11.58
CA MET A 226 -7.83 9.97 -11.06
C MET A 226 -7.47 8.71 -11.84
N PHE A 227 -7.33 8.80 -13.16
CA PHE A 227 -6.89 7.72 -14.07
C PHE A 227 -5.63 8.13 -14.86
N LEU A 228 -4.77 8.97 -14.27
CA LEU A 228 -3.52 9.40 -14.91
C LEU A 228 -2.60 8.20 -15.15
N ARG A 229 -2.12 8.01 -16.38
CA ARG A 229 -1.18 6.94 -16.77
C ARG A 229 -1.65 5.53 -16.38
N ASP A 230 -2.95 5.31 -16.27
CA ASP A 230 -3.47 3.95 -16.31
C ASP A 230 -3.18 3.41 -17.71
N SER A 231 -2.54 2.25 -17.80
CA SER A 231 -2.06 1.71 -19.07
C SER A 231 -2.74 0.40 -19.44
N ASN A 232 -3.74 -0.06 -18.68
CA ASN A 232 -4.45 -1.30 -18.97
C ASN A 232 -5.97 -1.21 -18.82
N LEU A 233 -6.52 -0.11 -18.30
CA LEU A 233 -7.94 0.18 -18.34
C LEU A 233 -8.40 0.54 -19.77
N THR A 234 -9.08 -0.39 -20.45
CA THR A 234 -9.43 -0.20 -21.88
C THR A 234 -10.77 0.49 -22.12
N LYS A 235 -11.67 0.43 -21.14
CA LYS A 235 -13.03 0.98 -21.18
C LYS A 235 -13.41 1.49 -19.81
N LEU A 236 -14.08 2.63 -19.78
CA LEU A 236 -14.61 3.20 -18.56
C LEU A 236 -16.05 3.69 -18.79
N ASP A 237 -16.99 3.22 -17.96
CA ASP A 237 -18.29 3.85 -17.83
C ASP A 237 -18.20 4.86 -16.69
N VAL A 238 -18.38 6.13 -17.03
CA VAL A 238 -18.28 7.20 -16.05
C VAL A 238 -19.63 7.80 -15.65
N GLY A 239 -20.76 7.27 -16.14
CA GLY A 239 -22.08 7.87 -15.91
C GLY A 239 -22.49 7.85 -14.43
N GLY A 240 -22.33 6.71 -13.77
CA GLY A 240 -22.61 6.59 -12.33
C GLY A 240 -21.61 7.36 -11.45
N LEU A 241 -20.35 7.39 -11.88
CA LEU A 241 -19.25 8.04 -11.17
C LEU A 241 -19.30 9.57 -11.29
N PHE A 242 -19.59 10.10 -12.48
CA PHE A 242 -19.42 11.51 -12.83
C PHE A 242 -20.66 12.24 -13.31
N GLY A 243 -21.83 11.59 -13.40
CA GLY A 243 -23.06 12.20 -13.91
C GLY A 243 -23.54 13.42 -13.12
N LYS A 244 -24.76 13.37 -12.56
CA LYS A 244 -25.26 14.48 -11.71
C LYS A 244 -24.51 14.65 -10.38
N ASN A 245 -23.52 13.79 -10.10
CA ASN A 245 -22.83 13.76 -8.81
C ASN A 245 -21.61 14.69 -8.75
N THR A 246 -20.99 15.12 -9.86
CA THR A 246 -19.78 15.99 -9.81
C THR A 246 -20.08 17.49 -9.62
N THR A 247 -21.20 17.83 -8.98
CA THR A 247 -21.68 19.22 -8.84
C THR A 247 -20.72 20.16 -8.08
N LYS A 248 -19.77 19.60 -7.32
CA LYS A 248 -18.78 20.36 -6.53
C LYS A 248 -17.35 20.22 -7.04
N VAL A 249 -17.11 19.46 -8.11
CA VAL A 249 -15.74 19.21 -8.58
C VAL A 249 -15.16 20.50 -9.17
N GLU A 250 -14.06 20.96 -8.59
CA GLU A 250 -13.34 22.16 -9.01
C GLU A 250 -12.11 21.82 -9.87
N ASN A 251 -11.53 20.63 -9.67
CA ASN A 251 -10.29 20.21 -10.32
C ASN A 251 -10.42 18.84 -11.00
N MET A 252 -10.36 18.85 -12.33
CA MET A 252 -10.35 17.68 -13.23
C MET A 252 -9.07 17.60 -14.06
N SER A 253 -8.01 18.31 -13.63
CA SER A 253 -6.76 18.33 -14.40
C SER A 253 -6.16 16.93 -14.50
N PHE A 254 -5.54 16.61 -15.64
CA PHE A 254 -4.80 15.36 -15.89
C PHE A 254 -5.59 14.05 -15.74
N MET A 255 -6.92 14.12 -15.64
CA MET A 255 -7.75 12.99 -15.24
C MET A 255 -7.53 11.70 -16.05
N PHE A 256 -7.35 11.83 -17.36
CA PHE A 256 -7.08 10.74 -18.32
C PHE A 256 -5.76 10.97 -19.07
N CYS A 257 -4.84 11.72 -18.48
CA CYS A 257 -3.59 12.09 -19.15
C CYS A 257 -2.67 10.87 -19.30
N ASN A 258 -2.06 10.70 -20.48
CA ASN A 258 -1.19 9.58 -20.84
C ASN A 258 -1.79 8.19 -20.57
N ASP A 259 -3.11 8.08 -20.55
CA ASP A 259 -3.81 6.80 -20.55
C ASP A 259 -3.84 6.28 -22.00
N ASN A 260 -2.82 5.50 -22.37
CA ASN A 260 -2.63 5.05 -23.75
C ASN A 260 -3.49 3.82 -24.09
N SER A 261 -4.25 3.27 -23.14
CA SER A 261 -5.02 2.05 -23.34
C SER A 261 -6.52 2.29 -23.33
N LEU A 262 -6.98 3.42 -22.78
CA LEU A 262 -8.37 3.82 -22.81
C LEU A 262 -8.84 4.10 -24.23
N THR A 263 -9.60 3.16 -24.78
CA THR A 263 -10.15 3.28 -26.14
C THR A 263 -11.55 3.90 -26.16
N LYS A 264 -12.25 3.86 -25.03
CA LYS A 264 -13.66 4.26 -24.91
C LYS A 264 -13.99 4.78 -23.51
N ILE A 265 -14.66 5.93 -23.48
CA ILE A 265 -15.32 6.48 -22.28
C ILE A 265 -16.82 6.60 -22.58
N ASP A 266 -17.63 5.87 -21.83
CA ASP A 266 -19.09 5.93 -21.90
C ASP A 266 -19.63 6.96 -20.91
N HIS A 267 -20.70 7.67 -21.28
CA HIS A 267 -21.40 8.66 -20.46
C HIS A 267 -20.57 9.89 -20.04
N LEU A 268 -19.56 10.25 -20.83
CA LEU A 268 -18.79 11.47 -20.60
C LEU A 268 -19.64 12.75 -20.79
N ASP A 269 -20.71 12.69 -21.58
CA ASP A 269 -21.68 13.79 -21.76
C ASP A 269 -22.49 14.07 -20.48
N GLU A 270 -22.53 13.12 -19.54
CA GLU A 270 -23.20 13.30 -18.26
C GLU A 270 -22.34 14.06 -17.25
N LEU A 271 -21.04 14.27 -17.54
CA LEU A 271 -20.09 14.95 -16.67
C LEU A 271 -20.56 16.37 -16.33
N ASN A 272 -20.86 16.62 -15.06
CA ASN A 272 -21.14 17.97 -14.61
C ASN A 272 -19.83 18.75 -14.39
N THR A 273 -19.57 19.73 -15.25
CA THR A 273 -18.38 20.61 -15.18
C THR A 273 -18.68 22.01 -14.67
N SER A 274 -19.88 22.29 -14.13
CA SER A 274 -20.31 23.66 -13.79
C SER A 274 -19.47 24.33 -12.71
N ALA A 275 -18.86 23.54 -11.82
CA ALA A 275 -17.99 24.02 -10.75
C ALA A 275 -16.49 23.97 -11.13
N VAL A 276 -16.13 23.41 -12.29
CA VAL A 276 -14.74 23.13 -12.64
C VAL A 276 -14.01 24.43 -12.97
N THR A 277 -12.92 24.69 -12.24
CA THR A 277 -12.02 25.83 -12.46
C THR A 277 -10.66 25.41 -13.04
N LYS A 278 -10.29 24.12 -12.91
CA LYS A 278 -9.04 23.55 -13.42
C LYS A 278 -9.31 22.27 -14.21
N MET A 279 -9.07 22.31 -15.53
CA MET A 279 -9.23 21.19 -16.46
C MET A 279 -7.98 21.04 -17.35
N ILE A 280 -6.80 21.26 -16.77
CA ILE A 280 -5.54 21.29 -17.51
C ILE A 280 -5.17 19.88 -17.95
N ASN A 281 -4.83 19.70 -19.24
CA ASN A 281 -4.29 18.45 -19.79
C ASN A 281 -5.13 17.20 -19.49
N MET A 282 -6.45 17.34 -19.37
CA MET A 282 -7.35 16.24 -19.00
C MET A 282 -7.17 14.98 -19.87
N PHE A 283 -6.98 15.16 -21.18
CA PHE A 283 -6.78 14.09 -22.17
C PHE A 283 -5.41 14.17 -22.87
N SER A 284 -4.43 14.86 -22.27
CA SER A 284 -3.12 15.03 -22.92
C SER A 284 -2.40 13.68 -23.03
N GLY A 285 -1.92 13.32 -24.22
CA GLY A 285 -1.19 12.06 -24.42
C GLY A 285 -2.06 10.81 -24.49
N ASP A 286 -3.39 10.97 -24.51
CA ASP A 286 -4.33 9.88 -24.78
C ASP A 286 -4.51 9.72 -26.30
N GLY A 287 -3.58 8.97 -26.91
CA GLY A 287 -3.56 8.74 -28.37
C GLY A 287 -4.47 7.61 -28.83
N SER A 288 -5.05 6.83 -27.91
CA SER A 288 -5.82 5.62 -28.20
C SER A 288 -7.32 5.82 -28.11
N LEU A 289 -7.79 6.92 -27.51
CA LEU A 289 -9.21 7.24 -27.41
C LEU A 289 -9.85 7.43 -28.79
N GLN A 290 -10.75 6.52 -29.18
CA GLN A 290 -11.34 6.47 -30.52
C GLN A 290 -12.71 7.15 -30.62
N SER A 291 -13.44 7.27 -29.51
CA SER A 291 -14.80 7.80 -29.51
C SER A 291 -15.21 8.39 -28.17
N PHE A 292 -15.92 9.52 -28.22
CA PHE A 292 -16.69 10.10 -27.12
C PHE A 292 -18.17 9.76 -27.32
N ASN A 293 -18.86 9.29 -26.28
CA ASN A 293 -20.33 9.18 -26.18
C ASN A 293 -21.04 8.63 -27.42
N GLN A 294 -21.17 7.30 -27.55
CA GLN A 294 -22.07 6.74 -28.55
C GLN A 294 -23.52 7.05 -28.18
N GLU A 295 -24.21 7.77 -29.06
CA GLU A 295 -25.66 8.01 -28.99
C GLU A 295 -26.39 6.67 -28.79
N ARG A 296 -27.39 6.67 -27.88
CA ARG A 296 -28.31 5.54 -27.73
C ARG A 296 -28.99 5.29 -29.08
N VAL A 297 -28.72 4.13 -29.69
CA VAL A 297 -29.50 3.60 -30.82
C VAL A 297 -30.89 3.18 -30.33
#